data_AF-A0A818JW31-F1
#
_entry.id   AF-A0A818JW31-F1
#
_cell.length_a   1.000
_cell.length_b   1.000
_cell.length_c   1.000
_cell.angle_alpha   90.00
_cell.angle_beta   90.00
_cell.angle_gamma   90.00
#
_symmetry.space_group_name_H-M   'P 1'
#
loop_
_entity.id
_entity.type
_entity.pdbx_description
1 polymer ?
#
loop_
_entity_poly.entity_id
_entity_poly.type
_entity_poly.pdbx_seq_one_letter_code
_entity_poly.pdbx_strand_id
1 'polypeptide(L)'
;MDDFVGLIEPILNAVSLHQIKKNSKLSLRNYFLREFGTERSEEFLTAVKNFVQSCAAYSIICYLLQVKDRHNGNILLDDEGHVIHIDFGYMLSATPKNLGFESSPFKITQEFVDIMGGLQSDMYSYYKILILRGLLAARKHMDKLMPIVEIMQHGSQLNCFSKGNVTLGLRERFHLNMTDEQLEFNVEKMVESSLNSLTTRVYDTFQYYTNGISK
;
A
#
# COMPACT_ATOMS: atom_id res chain seq x y z
N MET A 1 -22.92 -19.13 -16.30
CA MET A 1 -23.90 -18.90 -15.20
C MET A 1 -23.36 -19.60 -13.97
N ASP A 2 -22.16 -19.19 -13.52
CA ASP A 2 -21.58 -19.45 -12.18
C ASP A 2 -20.27 -18.64 -12.00
N ASP A 3 -20.14 -17.48 -12.65
CA ASP A 3 -18.84 -16.79 -12.80
C ASP A 3 -18.56 -15.71 -11.73
N PHE A 4 -19.34 -15.67 -10.64
CA PHE A 4 -19.26 -14.60 -9.63
C PHE A 4 -19.17 -15.08 -8.17
N VAL A 5 -18.95 -16.38 -7.94
CA VAL A 5 -18.81 -16.92 -6.58
C VAL A 5 -17.35 -17.13 -6.25
N GLY A 6 -16.93 -16.70 -5.06
CA GLY A 6 -15.59 -16.92 -4.53
C GLY A 6 -15.63 -17.07 -3.02
N LEU A 7 -14.62 -17.74 -2.47
CA LEU A 7 -14.39 -17.82 -1.03
C LEU A 7 -13.08 -17.11 -0.72
N ILE A 8 -13.08 -16.33 0.36
CA ILE A 8 -11.91 -15.61 0.85
C ILE A 8 -11.72 -16.03 2.30
N GLU A 9 -10.51 -16.48 2.65
CA GLU A 9 -10.14 -16.75 4.03
C GLU A 9 -10.07 -15.43 4.81
N PRO A 10 -10.80 -15.30 5.94
CA PRO A 10 -10.77 -14.07 6.73
C PRO A 10 -9.47 -13.96 7.53
N ILE A 11 -8.97 -12.74 7.64
CA ILE A 11 -7.82 -12.42 8.49
C ILE A 11 -8.34 -12.19 9.89
N LEU A 12 -7.85 -12.99 10.83
CA LEU A 12 -8.22 -12.89 12.25
C LEU A 12 -7.46 -11.74 12.91
N ASN A 13 -8.03 -11.20 13.99
CA ASN A 13 -7.43 -10.15 14.82
C ASN A 13 -7.05 -8.85 14.09
N ALA A 14 -7.58 -8.62 12.89
CA ALA A 14 -7.33 -7.41 12.12
C ALA A 14 -8.59 -6.56 11.99
N VAL A 15 -8.44 -5.25 12.14
CA VAL A 15 -9.54 -4.27 12.06
C VAL A 15 -9.19 -3.21 11.03
N SER A 16 -10.16 -2.80 10.22
CA SER A 16 -9.92 -1.73 9.23
C SER A 16 -9.56 -0.41 9.92
N LEU A 17 -8.65 0.36 9.32
CA LEU A 17 -8.31 1.70 9.81
C LEU A 17 -9.55 2.59 9.90
N HIS A 18 -10.51 2.41 8.98
CA HIS A 18 -11.81 3.07 9.06
C HIS A 18 -12.55 2.77 10.37
N GLN A 19 -12.69 1.48 10.72
CA GLN A 19 -13.37 1.08 11.95
C GLN A 19 -12.62 1.54 13.19
N ILE A 20 -11.29 1.48 13.18
CA ILE A 20 -10.45 2.02 14.27
C ILE A 20 -10.77 3.49 14.50
N LYS A 21 -10.75 4.32 13.45
CA LYS A 21 -11.03 5.76 13.58
C LYS A 21 -12.47 6.04 13.98
N LYS A 22 -13.43 5.31 13.42
CA LYS A 22 -14.86 5.45 13.75
C LYS A 22 -15.16 5.10 15.21
N ASN A 23 -14.57 4.02 15.72
CA ASN A 23 -14.88 3.49 17.05
C ASN A 23 -14.06 4.18 18.14
N SER A 24 -12.76 4.40 17.92
CA SER A 24 -11.89 5.04 18.90
C SER A 24 -12.02 6.56 18.93
N LYS A 25 -12.35 7.19 17.79
CA LYS A 25 -12.26 8.65 17.58
C LYS A 25 -10.86 9.24 17.86
N LEU A 26 -9.83 8.41 17.78
CA LEU A 26 -8.43 8.78 17.95
C LEU A 26 -7.73 8.92 16.59
N SER A 27 -6.63 9.68 16.56
CA SER A 27 -5.64 9.55 15.49
C SER A 27 -4.97 8.18 15.58
N LEU A 28 -4.42 7.68 14.47
CA LEU A 28 -3.74 6.37 14.48
C LEU A 28 -2.57 6.32 15.46
N ARG A 29 -1.80 7.41 15.59
CA ARG A 29 -0.73 7.51 16.58
C ARG A 29 -1.25 7.37 18.02
N ASN A 30 -2.36 8.05 18.36
CA ASN A 30 -2.94 7.96 19.69
C ASN A 30 -3.59 6.59 19.94
N TYR A 31 -4.11 5.94 18.89
CA TYR A 31 -4.52 4.54 18.96
C TYR A 31 -3.35 3.62 19.31
N PHE A 32 -2.20 3.77 18.63
CA PHE A 32 -0.98 3.01 18.94
C PHE A 32 -0.53 3.20 20.39
N LEU A 33 -0.55 4.44 20.90
CA LEU A 33 -0.20 4.72 22.30
C LEU A 33 -1.16 4.05 23.30
N ARG A 34 -2.44 3.93 22.92
CA ARG A 34 -3.45 3.30 23.76
C ARG A 34 -3.31 1.78 23.77
N GLU A 35 -3.10 1.17 22.61
CA GLU A 35 -3.06 -0.30 22.48
C GLU A 35 -1.70 -0.89 22.87
N PHE A 36 -0.59 -0.24 22.50
CA PHE A 36 0.77 -0.79 22.66
C PHE A 36 1.57 -0.10 23.78
N GLY A 37 0.98 0.89 24.45
CA GLY A 37 1.59 1.61 25.57
C GLY A 37 2.41 2.82 25.15
N THR A 38 3.24 3.31 26.08
CA THR A 38 4.00 4.56 25.88
C THR A 38 5.07 4.44 24.80
N GLU A 39 5.54 5.55 24.24
CA GLU A 39 6.55 5.57 23.16
C GLU A 39 7.87 4.85 23.49
N ARG A 40 8.13 4.58 24.77
CA ARG A 40 9.33 3.90 25.26
C ARG A 40 9.09 2.42 25.62
N SER A 41 7.85 1.94 25.57
CA SER A 41 7.57 0.52 25.85
C SER A 41 8.08 -0.35 24.70
N GLU A 42 8.50 -1.57 25.05
CA GLU A 42 8.99 -2.54 24.07
C GLU A 42 7.87 -2.92 23.09
N GLU A 43 6.64 -3.02 23.58
CA GLU A 43 5.44 -3.33 22.79
C GLU A 43 5.17 -2.24 21.76
N PHE A 44 5.23 -0.96 22.13
CA PHE A 44 5.03 0.15 21.19
C PHE A 44 6.13 0.19 20.13
N LEU A 45 7.39 0.04 20.53
CA LEU A 45 8.52 0.04 19.60
C LEU A 45 8.44 -1.13 18.62
N THR A 46 7.99 -2.30 19.09
CA THR A 46 7.77 -3.49 18.26
C THR A 46 6.62 -3.27 17.29
N ALA A 47 5.47 -2.75 17.76
CA ALA A 47 4.32 -2.47 16.91
C ALA A 47 4.64 -1.43 15.82
N VAL A 48 5.39 -0.37 16.14
CA VAL A 48 5.84 0.62 15.15
C VAL A 48 6.78 -0.02 14.13
N LYS A 49 7.69 -0.90 14.55
CA LYS A 49 8.56 -1.63 13.64
C LYS A 49 7.78 -2.54 12.70
N ASN A 50 6.82 -3.30 13.23
CA ASN A 50 5.91 -4.16 12.46
C ASN A 50 5.10 -3.35 11.45
N PHE A 51 4.57 -2.20 11.87
CA PHE A 51 3.87 -1.24 11.02
C PHE A 51 4.76 -0.76 9.87
N VAL A 52 5.99 -0.33 10.17
CA VAL A 52 6.94 0.16 9.15
C VAL A 52 7.29 -0.92 8.14
N GLN A 53 7.57 -2.14 8.60
CA GLN A 53 7.98 -3.25 7.74
C GLN A 53 6.85 -3.71 6.82
N SER A 54 5.66 -3.91 7.37
CA SER A 54 4.47 -4.28 6.60
C SER A 54 4.02 -3.17 5.65
N CYS A 55 4.03 -1.90 6.09
CA CYS A 55 3.72 -0.75 5.24
C CYS A 55 4.70 -0.64 4.08
N ALA A 56 6.01 -0.81 4.30
CA ALA A 56 7.01 -0.79 3.22
C ALA A 56 6.77 -1.92 2.20
N ALA A 57 6.48 -3.14 2.67
CA ALA A 57 6.18 -4.27 1.82
C ALA A 57 4.93 -4.02 0.94
N TYR A 58 3.84 -3.55 1.55
CA TYR A 58 2.62 -3.24 0.80
C TYR A 58 2.78 -2.03 -0.15
N SER A 59 3.62 -1.05 0.18
CA SER A 59 3.97 0.04 -0.75
C SER A 59 4.65 -0.48 -2.01
N ILE A 60 5.57 -1.44 -1.88
CA ILE A 60 6.22 -2.09 -3.03
C ILE A 60 5.19 -2.89 -3.85
N ILE A 61 4.33 -3.67 -3.18
CA ILE A 61 3.30 -4.48 -3.85
C ILE A 61 2.33 -3.57 -4.62
N CYS A 62 1.83 -2.51 -3.98
CA CYS A 62 0.91 -1.55 -4.61
C CYS A 62 1.57 -0.88 -5.80
N TYR A 63 2.85 -0.51 -5.69
CA TYR A 63 3.61 0.08 -6.77
C TYR A 63 3.75 -0.88 -7.96
N LEU A 64 4.33 -2.06 -7.73
CA LEU A 64 4.63 -3.04 -8.79
C LEU A 64 3.35 -3.54 -9.46
N LEU A 65 2.32 -3.88 -8.68
CA LEU A 65 1.08 -4.44 -9.22
C LEU A 65 0.02 -3.38 -9.56
N GLN A 66 0.31 -2.09 -9.34
CA GLN A 66 -0.64 -0.99 -9.57
C GLN A 66 -1.98 -1.24 -8.86
N VAL A 67 -1.90 -1.64 -7.59
CA VAL A 67 -3.08 -1.82 -6.75
C VAL A 67 -3.69 -0.44 -6.46
N LYS A 68 -4.97 -0.30 -6.79
CA LYS A 68 -5.76 0.95 -6.71
C LYS A 68 -6.82 0.85 -5.62
N ASP A 69 -7.59 1.91 -5.43
CA ASP A 69 -8.66 1.95 -4.43
C ASP A 69 -8.12 1.69 -3.01
N ARG A 70 -6.99 2.32 -2.67
CA ARG A 70 -6.36 2.19 -1.35
C ARG A 70 -6.90 3.24 -0.40
N HIS A 71 -7.99 2.90 0.29
CA HIS A 71 -8.60 3.73 1.33
C HIS A 71 -8.60 3.04 2.71
N ASN A 72 -8.90 3.77 3.78
CA ASN A 72 -8.86 3.26 5.16
C ASN A 72 -9.78 2.05 5.43
N GLY A 73 -10.79 1.79 4.59
CA GLY A 73 -11.59 0.56 4.63
C GLY A 73 -10.88 -0.70 4.09
N ASN A 74 -9.89 -0.54 3.20
CA ASN A 74 -9.16 -1.64 2.54
C ASN A 74 -7.79 -1.89 3.16
N ILE A 75 -7.50 -1.19 4.27
CA ILE A 75 -6.26 -1.31 5.01
C ILE A 75 -6.65 -1.70 6.42
N LEU A 76 -6.22 -2.88 6.83
CA LEU A 76 -6.40 -3.42 8.17
C LEU A 76 -5.13 -3.17 8.99
N LEU A 77 -5.31 -3.14 10.30
CA LEU A 77 -4.27 -3.18 11.31
C LEU A 77 -4.54 -4.38 12.21
N ASP A 78 -3.55 -5.24 12.43
CA ASP A 78 -3.65 -6.35 13.38
C ASP A 78 -3.25 -5.94 14.81
N ASP A 79 -3.38 -6.88 15.74
CA ASP A 79 -3.05 -6.73 17.15
C ASP A 79 -1.55 -6.75 17.46
N GLU A 80 -0.69 -6.91 16.45
CA GLU A 80 0.77 -6.80 16.55
C GLU A 80 1.31 -5.53 15.86
N GLY A 81 0.45 -4.72 15.25
CA GLY A 81 0.79 -3.47 14.59
C GLY A 81 1.09 -3.59 13.10
N HIS A 82 0.87 -4.73 12.46
CA HIS A 82 1.07 -4.88 11.01
C HIS A 82 -0.07 -4.26 10.21
N VAL A 83 0.30 -3.63 9.11
CA VAL A 83 -0.61 -3.19 8.05
C VAL A 83 -0.91 -4.34 7.11
N ILE A 84 -2.18 -4.55 6.79
CA ILE A 84 -2.61 -5.60 5.86
C ILE A 84 -3.57 -5.00 4.84
N HIS A 85 -3.24 -5.11 3.54
CA HIS A 85 -4.14 -4.65 2.48
C HIS A 85 -5.09 -5.77 2.07
N ILE A 86 -6.37 -5.46 1.95
CA ILE A 86 -7.42 -6.35 1.43
C ILE A 86 -8.04 -5.75 0.18
N ASP A 87 -8.94 -6.52 -0.45
CA ASP A 87 -9.69 -6.15 -1.64
C ASP A 87 -8.78 -5.72 -2.81
N PHE A 88 -8.27 -6.68 -3.57
CA PHE A 88 -7.42 -6.41 -4.75
C PHE A 88 -8.22 -6.29 -6.05
N GLY A 89 -9.51 -5.93 -5.98
CA GLY A 89 -10.41 -5.87 -7.14
C GLY A 89 -9.95 -4.91 -8.25
N TYR A 90 -9.11 -3.93 -7.92
CA TYR A 90 -8.50 -3.01 -8.88
C TYR A 90 -6.97 -3.09 -8.83
N MET A 91 -6.38 -3.82 -9.77
CA MET A 91 -4.93 -3.94 -9.95
C MET A 91 -4.55 -3.89 -11.43
N LEU A 92 -3.26 -3.69 -11.71
CA LEU A 92 -2.68 -3.62 -13.05
C LEU A 92 -3.42 -2.55 -13.90
N SER A 93 -4.04 -2.94 -15.01
CA SER A 93 -4.78 -2.00 -15.87
C SER A 93 -6.19 -1.68 -15.38
N ALA A 94 -6.73 -2.44 -14.41
CA ALA A 94 -8.08 -2.20 -13.90
C ALA A 94 -8.12 -0.86 -13.17
N THR A 95 -9.18 -0.08 -13.34
CA THR A 95 -9.38 1.20 -12.64
C THR A 95 -10.78 1.28 -12.04
N PRO A 96 -10.93 1.86 -10.84
CA PRO A 96 -12.25 2.18 -10.32
C PRO A 96 -12.90 3.29 -11.17
N LYS A 97 -14.02 2.97 -11.82
CA LYS A 97 -14.97 3.91 -12.46
C LYS A 97 -14.40 5.01 -13.37
N ASN A 98 -13.43 4.70 -14.26
CA ASN A 98 -12.82 5.68 -15.19
C ASN A 98 -12.27 6.96 -14.53
N LEU A 99 -12.07 6.95 -13.21
CA LEU A 99 -11.44 8.03 -12.48
C LEU A 99 -9.93 7.92 -12.73
N GLY A 100 -9.43 8.60 -13.76
CA GLY A 100 -7.99 8.70 -14.08
C GLY A 100 -7.19 9.51 -13.06
N PHE A 101 -7.61 9.52 -11.79
CA PHE A 101 -7.14 10.43 -10.76
C PHE A 101 -6.14 9.80 -9.79
N GLU A 102 -6.02 8.47 -9.71
CA GLU A 102 -5.06 7.85 -8.79
C GLU A 102 -3.66 7.81 -9.42
N SER A 103 -2.93 8.91 -9.26
CA SER A 103 -1.56 9.10 -9.76
C SER A 103 -0.47 8.73 -8.73
N SER A 104 -0.85 8.36 -7.51
CA SER A 104 0.09 8.05 -6.43
C SER A 104 0.69 6.65 -6.59
N PRO A 105 2.03 6.48 -6.50
CA PRO A 105 2.69 5.18 -6.51
C PRO A 105 2.12 4.17 -5.49
N PHE A 106 1.81 4.64 -4.28
CA PHE A 106 1.16 3.88 -3.20
C PHE A 106 0.51 4.84 -2.19
N LYS A 107 -0.23 4.32 -1.22
CA LYS A 107 -0.82 5.13 -0.13
C LYS A 107 0.20 5.30 1.00
N ILE A 108 0.57 6.55 1.27
CA ILE A 108 1.22 6.97 2.52
C ILE A 108 0.60 8.29 2.94
N THR A 109 0.24 8.42 4.22
CA THR A 109 -0.43 9.60 4.76
C THR A 109 0.38 10.21 5.89
N GLN A 110 0.05 11.45 6.27
CA GLN A 110 0.67 12.09 7.43
C GLN A 110 0.48 11.28 8.71
N GLU A 111 -0.69 10.64 8.90
CA GLU A 111 -0.91 9.78 10.08
C GLU A 111 0.00 8.56 10.13
N PHE A 112 0.35 7.99 8.98
CA PHE A 112 1.30 6.87 8.93
C PHE A 112 2.68 7.36 9.32
N VAL A 113 3.09 8.52 8.81
CA VAL A 113 4.35 9.17 9.18
C VAL A 113 4.38 9.52 10.67
N ASP A 114 3.25 9.94 11.25
CA ASP A 114 3.15 10.27 12.68
C ASP A 114 3.32 9.04 13.59
N ILE A 115 2.86 7.85 13.15
CA ILE A 115 3.16 6.56 13.82
C ILE A 115 4.66 6.25 13.77
N MET A 116 5.31 6.54 12.63
CA MET A 116 6.76 6.37 12.47
C MET A 116 7.57 7.37 13.33
N GLY A 117 6.93 8.40 13.90
CA GLY A 117 7.61 9.42 14.69
C GLY A 117 7.96 10.70 13.91
N GLY A 118 7.40 10.88 12.71
CA GLY A 118 7.55 12.09 11.91
C GLY A 118 8.56 11.97 10.76
N LEU A 119 8.63 13.00 9.92
CA LEU A 119 9.46 13.02 8.69
C LEU A 119 10.97 12.97 8.94
N GLN A 120 11.41 13.28 10.15
CA GLN A 120 12.83 13.27 10.54
C GLN A 120 13.16 12.07 11.46
N SER A 121 12.25 11.11 11.59
CA SER A 121 12.45 9.94 12.45
C SER A 121 13.32 8.88 11.79
N ASP A 122 13.98 8.09 12.62
CA ASP A 122 14.74 6.91 12.19
C ASP A 122 13.83 5.88 11.52
N MET A 123 12.59 5.71 12.02
CA MET A 123 11.64 4.75 11.46
C MET A 123 11.08 5.18 10.10
N TYR A 124 10.88 6.47 9.85
CA TYR A 124 10.55 6.97 8.51
C TYR A 124 11.72 6.81 7.54
N SER A 125 12.95 7.03 8.00
CA SER A 125 14.16 6.76 7.21
C SER A 125 14.29 5.26 6.91
N TYR A 126 14.02 4.42 7.91
CA TYR A 126 14.02 2.96 7.77
C TYR A 126 12.96 2.47 6.79
N TYR A 127 11.75 3.04 6.80
CA TYR A 127 10.70 2.78 5.80
C TYR A 127 11.22 2.99 4.36
N LYS A 128 11.89 4.12 4.10
CA LYS A 128 12.45 4.41 2.76
C LYS A 128 13.54 3.41 2.36
N ILE A 129 14.42 3.06 3.31
CA ILE A 129 15.46 2.03 3.10
C ILE A 129 14.84 0.67 2.77
N LEU A 130 13.75 0.29 3.45
CA LEU A 130 13.06 -0.97 3.17
C LEU A 130 12.44 -0.99 1.77
N ILE A 131 11.86 0.13 1.31
CA ILE A 131 11.36 0.24 -0.06
C ILE A 131 12.49 0.03 -1.07
N LEU A 132 13.61 0.73 -0.90
CA LEU A 132 14.78 0.60 -1.78
C LEU A 132 15.28 -0.85 -1.80
N ARG A 133 15.53 -1.44 -0.63
CA ARG A 133 16.02 -2.83 -0.53
C ARG A 133 15.05 -3.83 -1.14
N GLY A 134 13.75 -3.65 -0.91
CA GLY A 134 12.73 -4.52 -1.46
C GLY A 134 12.60 -4.40 -2.97
N LEU A 135 12.72 -3.20 -3.54
CA LEU A 135 12.76 -3.01 -5.01
C LEU A 135 14.04 -3.60 -5.63
N LEU A 136 15.19 -3.43 -5.00
CA LEU A 136 16.44 -4.07 -5.43
C LEU A 136 16.33 -5.61 -5.40
N ALA A 137 15.68 -6.17 -4.37
CA ALA A 137 15.41 -7.60 -4.31
C ALA A 137 14.40 -8.04 -5.38
N ALA A 138 13.35 -7.26 -5.60
CA ALA A 138 12.36 -7.52 -6.64
C ALA A 138 13.00 -7.55 -8.04
N ARG A 139 13.93 -6.64 -8.35
CA ARG A 139 14.71 -6.65 -9.61
C ARG A 139 15.39 -7.99 -9.85
N LYS A 140 16.03 -8.55 -8.82
CA LYS A 140 16.74 -9.83 -8.88
C LYS A 140 15.84 -11.05 -9.09
N HIS A 141 14.53 -10.89 -8.86
CA HIS A 141 13.54 -11.97 -8.93
C HIS A 141 12.39 -11.67 -9.91
N MET A 142 12.56 -10.67 -10.78
CA MET A 142 11.56 -10.27 -11.76
C MET A 142 11.21 -11.44 -12.70
N ASP A 143 12.20 -12.25 -13.06
CA ASP A 143 12.08 -13.47 -13.86
C ASP A 143 11.15 -14.53 -13.27
N LYS A 144 10.86 -14.47 -11.97
CA LYS A 144 9.88 -15.35 -11.31
C LYS A 144 8.45 -14.78 -11.36
N LEU A 145 8.30 -13.46 -11.25
CA LEU A 145 6.99 -12.81 -11.23
C LEU A 145 6.41 -12.64 -12.64
N MET A 146 7.26 -12.25 -13.60
CA MET A 146 6.82 -11.91 -14.95
C MET A 146 6.10 -13.06 -15.67
N PRO A 147 6.61 -14.31 -15.65
CA PRO A 147 5.93 -15.42 -16.32
C PRO A 147 4.53 -15.69 -15.77
N ILE A 148 4.31 -15.49 -14.46
CA ILE A 148 3.00 -15.68 -13.83
C ILE A 148 1.99 -14.71 -14.47
N VAL A 149 2.35 -13.43 -14.57
CA VAL A 149 1.48 -12.41 -15.14
C VAL A 149 1.28 -12.61 -16.65
N GLU A 150 2.32 -13.00 -17.37
CA GLU A 150 2.26 -13.29 -18.81
C GLU A 150 1.33 -14.48 -19.13
N ILE A 151 1.42 -15.57 -18.36
CA ILE A 151 0.53 -16.73 -18.49
C ILE A 151 -0.90 -16.35 -18.15
N MET A 152 -1.11 -15.63 -17.04
CA MET A 152 -2.44 -15.20 -16.59
C MET A 152 -3.10 -14.20 -17.54
N GLN A 153 -2.33 -13.45 -18.33
CA GLN A 153 -2.86 -12.53 -19.34
C GLN A 153 -3.37 -13.26 -20.58
N HIS A 154 -2.76 -14.38 -20.96
CA HIS A 154 -3.06 -15.07 -22.20
C HIS A 154 -4.51 -15.63 -22.21
N GLY A 155 -5.36 -15.07 -23.06
CA GLY A 155 -6.78 -15.49 -23.19
C GLY A 155 -7.69 -15.05 -22.04
N SER A 156 -7.21 -14.18 -21.14
CA SER A 156 -7.96 -13.73 -19.97
C SER A 156 -9.02 -12.67 -20.32
N GLN A 157 -10.19 -12.79 -19.71
CA GLN A 157 -11.27 -11.81 -19.79
C GLN A 157 -11.29 -10.86 -18.59
N LEU A 158 -10.30 -10.96 -17.68
CA LEU A 158 -10.24 -10.12 -16.49
C LEU A 158 -9.95 -8.66 -16.84
N ASN A 159 -10.62 -7.74 -16.14
CA ASN A 159 -10.47 -6.30 -16.35
C ASN A 159 -9.03 -5.79 -16.09
N CYS A 160 -8.23 -6.51 -15.30
CA CYS A 160 -6.84 -6.17 -15.02
C CYS A 160 -5.88 -6.42 -16.20
N PHE A 161 -6.34 -7.09 -17.26
CA PHE A 161 -5.61 -7.34 -18.51
C PHE A 161 -6.26 -6.70 -19.75
N SER A 162 -7.37 -5.98 -19.58
CA SER A 162 -8.19 -5.49 -20.70
C SER A 162 -7.66 -4.20 -21.36
N LYS A 163 -6.69 -3.51 -20.76
CA LYS A 163 -6.19 -2.22 -21.26
C LYS A 163 -4.67 -2.16 -21.27
N GLY A 164 -4.11 -1.71 -22.40
CA GLY A 164 -2.68 -1.44 -22.55
C GLY A 164 -1.82 -2.70 -22.47
N ASN A 165 -0.49 -2.51 -22.47
CA ASN A 165 0.46 -3.60 -22.32
C ASN A 165 0.84 -3.77 -20.84
N VAL A 166 0.08 -4.59 -20.12
CA VAL A 166 0.22 -4.81 -18.68
C VAL A 166 1.59 -5.35 -18.31
N THR A 167 2.07 -6.36 -19.03
CA THR A 167 3.39 -6.96 -18.87
C THR A 167 4.51 -5.94 -19.07
N LEU A 168 4.44 -5.12 -20.13
CA LEU A 168 5.43 -4.07 -20.36
C LEU A 168 5.44 -3.06 -19.21
N GLY A 169 4.27 -2.56 -18.79
CA GLY A 169 4.19 -1.61 -17.68
C GLY A 169 4.69 -2.20 -16.37
N LEU A 170 4.41 -3.48 -16.10
CA LEU A 170 4.95 -4.19 -14.94
C LEU A 170 6.48 -4.25 -14.99
N ARG A 171 7.05 -4.64 -16.14
CA ARG A 171 8.50 -4.70 -16.35
C ARG A 171 9.17 -3.34 -16.15
N GLU A 172 8.59 -2.27 -16.67
CA GLU A 172 9.11 -0.91 -16.50
C GLU A 172 9.22 -0.49 -15.03
N ARG A 173 8.26 -0.90 -14.19
CA ARG A 173 8.27 -0.59 -12.74
C ARG A 173 9.36 -1.33 -11.95
N PHE A 174 10.04 -2.31 -12.53
CA PHE A 174 11.25 -2.88 -11.92
C PHE A 174 12.47 -1.98 -12.13
N HIS A 175 12.42 -0.99 -13.03
CA HIS A 175 13.50 -0.03 -13.27
C HIS A 175 14.85 -0.68 -13.61
N LEU A 176 14.88 -1.76 -14.40
CA LEU A 176 16.12 -2.49 -14.69
C LEU A 176 17.21 -1.66 -15.40
N ASN A 177 16.83 -0.54 -16.02
CA ASN A 177 17.73 0.36 -16.72
C ASN A 177 18.37 1.43 -15.80
N MET A 178 18.03 1.44 -14.50
CA MET A 178 18.59 2.39 -13.53
C MET A 178 19.68 1.72 -12.68
N THR A 179 20.72 2.47 -12.33
CA THR A 179 21.68 2.06 -11.29
C THR A 179 21.02 2.01 -9.91
N ASP A 180 21.73 1.51 -8.92
CA ASP A 180 21.23 1.45 -7.54
C ASP A 180 21.08 2.85 -6.95
N GLU A 181 21.99 3.78 -7.25
CA GLU A 181 21.92 5.19 -6.82
C GLU A 181 20.76 5.94 -7.50
N GLN A 182 20.51 5.65 -8.79
CA GLN A 182 19.37 6.22 -9.50
C GLN A 182 18.04 5.69 -8.93
N LEU A 183 18.00 4.41 -8.54
CA LEU A 183 16.83 3.84 -7.88
C LEU A 183 16.59 4.46 -6.51
N GLU A 184 17.63 4.66 -5.71
CA GLU A 184 17.53 5.33 -4.41
C GLU A 184 16.90 6.72 -4.57
N PHE A 185 17.39 7.53 -5.49
CA PHE A 185 16.80 8.84 -5.79
C PHE A 185 15.36 8.75 -6.29
N ASN A 186 15.03 7.73 -7.08
CA ASN A 186 13.66 7.49 -7.53
C ASN A 186 12.73 7.09 -6.37
N VAL A 187 13.21 6.29 -5.41
CA VAL A 187 12.46 5.90 -4.21
C VAL A 187 12.12 7.13 -3.36
N GLU A 188 13.09 8.02 -3.14
CA GLU A 188 12.84 9.28 -2.42
C GLU A 188 11.71 10.08 -3.09
N LYS A 189 11.77 10.24 -4.42
CA LYS A 189 10.71 10.93 -5.19
C LYS A 189 9.36 10.22 -5.11
N MET A 190 9.33 8.89 -5.19
CA MET A 190 8.08 8.12 -5.09
C MET A 190 7.43 8.30 -3.73
N VAL A 191 8.21 8.28 -2.64
CA VAL A 191 7.68 8.49 -1.29
C VAL A 191 7.17 9.92 -1.11
N GLU A 192 7.95 10.92 -1.54
CA GLU A 192 7.57 12.34 -1.42
C GLU A 192 6.31 12.67 -2.25
N SER A 193 6.26 12.21 -3.49
CA SER A 193 5.08 12.40 -4.35
C SER A 193 3.85 11.69 -3.81
N SER A 194 4.02 10.53 -3.19
CA SER A 194 2.90 9.80 -2.58
C SER A 194 2.35 10.51 -1.34
N LEU A 195 3.23 11.04 -0.47
CA LEU A 195 2.82 11.79 0.72
C LEU A 195 2.11 13.12 0.39
N ASN A 196 2.59 13.79 -0.66
CA ASN A 196 2.06 15.07 -1.13
C ASN A 196 0.90 14.94 -2.13
N SER A 197 0.44 13.70 -2.39
CA SER A 197 -0.62 13.41 -3.34
C SER A 197 -1.95 14.08 -2.93
N LEU A 198 -2.29 15.16 -3.63
CA LEU A 198 -3.61 15.80 -3.54
C LEU A 198 -4.72 14.84 -3.97
N THR A 199 -4.42 13.92 -4.90
CA THR A 199 -5.35 12.92 -5.41
C THR A 199 -5.74 11.91 -4.35
N THR A 200 -4.82 11.49 -3.47
CA THR A 200 -5.14 10.65 -2.30
C THR A 200 -6.12 11.36 -1.36
N ARG A 201 -5.90 12.65 -1.08
CA ARG A 201 -6.80 13.43 -0.20
C ARG A 201 -8.19 13.62 -0.81
N VAL A 202 -8.27 13.87 -2.12
CA VAL A 202 -9.53 13.97 -2.85
C VAL A 202 -10.23 12.62 -2.89
N TYR A 203 -9.50 11.52 -3.06
CA TYR A 203 -10.06 10.18 -3.09
C TYR A 203 -10.60 9.74 -1.72
N ASP A 204 -9.85 9.94 -0.64
CA ASP A 204 -10.33 9.68 0.73
C ASP A 204 -11.56 10.55 1.04
N THR A 205 -11.63 11.76 0.49
CA THR A 205 -12.82 12.62 0.59
C THR A 205 -14.00 12.08 -0.20
N PHE A 206 -13.78 11.57 -1.42
CA PHE A 206 -14.81 10.92 -2.23
C PHE A 206 -15.36 9.67 -1.52
N GLN A 207 -14.48 8.83 -0.99
CA GLN A 207 -14.84 7.62 -0.23
C GLN A 207 -15.59 7.95 1.06
N TYR A 208 -15.22 9.04 1.74
CA TYR A 208 -15.99 9.56 2.87
C TYR A 208 -17.42 9.93 2.47
N TYR A 209 -17.60 10.68 1.38
CA TYR A 209 -18.92 11.14 0.96
C TYR A 209 -19.79 10.04 0.34
N THR A 210 -19.19 9.07 -0.34
CA THR A 210 -19.95 8.01 -1.03
C THR A 210 -20.22 6.80 -0.15
N ASN A 211 -19.23 6.41 0.66
CA ASN A 211 -19.25 5.16 1.42
C ASN A 211 -19.12 5.37 2.94
N GLY A 212 -19.03 6.62 3.42
CA GLY A 212 -18.91 6.93 4.85
C GLY A 212 -17.55 6.59 5.46
N ILE A 213 -16.52 6.33 4.63
CA ILE A 213 -15.18 5.91 5.08
C ILE A 213 -14.44 7.11 5.66
N SER A 214 -14.15 7.08 6.95
CA SER A 214 -13.41 8.12 7.66
C SER A 214 -12.02 8.34 7.04
N LYS A 215 -11.74 9.60 6.68
CA LYS A 215 -10.39 10.10 6.37
C LYS A 215 -9.44 9.76 7.48
#